data_AF-F7RTB3-F1
#
_entry.id   AF-F7RTB3-F1
#
_cell.length_a   1.000
_cell.length_b   1.000
_cell.length_c   1.000
_cell.angle_alpha   90.00
_cell.angle_beta   90.00
_cell.angle_gamma   90.00
#
_symmetry.space_group_name_H-M   'P 1'
#
loop_
_entity.id
_entity.type
_entity.pdbx_description
1 polymer ?
#
loop_
_entity_poly.entity_id
_entity_poly.type
_entity_poly.pdbx_seq_one_letter_code
_entity_poly.pdbx_strand_id
1 'polypeptide(L)'
;MLGLLFLSACTKTPEWTLFYYPDVSALPAVPLQAEDIHGYYDTLEQCQSKALGMQRLRQGDYMGAGAYQCGHLCGLDDKSVLVCKRLSQ
;
A
#
# COMPACT_ATOMS: atom_id res chain seq x y z
N MET A 1 40.56 -15.48 -16.32
CA MET A 1 40.05 -14.37 -15.48
C MET A 1 38.55 -14.33 -15.62
N LEU A 2 37.83 -14.78 -14.59
CA LEU A 2 36.36 -14.71 -14.54
C LEU A 2 36.01 -13.35 -13.91
N GLY A 3 35.56 -12.39 -14.72
CA GLY A 3 35.20 -11.06 -14.24
C GLY A 3 33.85 -11.08 -13.54
N LEU A 4 33.82 -10.84 -12.22
CA LEU A 4 32.58 -10.57 -11.49
C LEU A 4 32.07 -9.18 -11.88
N LEU A 5 31.00 -9.14 -12.66
CA LEU A 5 30.20 -7.95 -12.91
C LEU A 5 29.35 -7.68 -11.65
N PHE A 6 29.79 -6.75 -10.81
CA PHE A 6 28.97 -6.22 -9.72
C PHE A 6 27.89 -5.31 -10.31
N LEU A 7 26.67 -5.83 -10.45
CA LEU A 7 25.48 -5.02 -10.72
C LEU A 7 25.06 -4.34 -9.42
N SER A 8 25.50 -3.10 -9.20
CA SER A 8 24.93 -2.24 -8.17
C SER A 8 23.54 -1.76 -8.63
N ALA A 9 22.51 -2.56 -8.40
CA ALA A 9 21.13 -2.11 -8.55
C ALA A 9 20.77 -1.27 -7.32
N CYS A 10 20.73 0.05 -7.45
CA CYS A 10 20.07 0.91 -6.47
C CYS A 10 18.57 0.62 -6.52
N THR A 11 18.08 -0.27 -5.66
CA THR A 11 16.64 -0.43 -5.45
C THR A 11 16.17 0.80 -4.69
N LYS A 12 15.43 1.70 -5.35
CA LYS A 12 14.73 2.78 -4.67
C LYS A 12 13.75 2.14 -3.68
N THR A 13 13.80 2.56 -2.42
CA THR A 13 12.80 2.13 -1.43
C THR A 13 11.48 2.81 -1.77
N PRO A 14 10.40 2.05 -2.04
CA PRO A 14 9.10 2.64 -2.31
C PRO A 14 8.61 3.42 -1.09
N GLU A 15 8.02 4.60 -1.33
CA GLU A 15 7.62 5.51 -0.26
C GLU A 15 6.13 5.40 0.07
N TRP A 16 5.34 4.71 -0.75
CA TRP A 16 3.90 4.61 -0.60
C TRP A 16 3.45 3.17 -0.35
N THR A 17 2.61 2.97 0.65
CA THR A 17 2.01 1.68 0.98
C THR A 17 0.51 1.74 0.71
N LEU A 18 -0.01 0.78 -0.06
CA LEU A 18 -1.45 0.63 -0.27
C LEU A 18 -2.05 -0.24 0.84
N PHE A 19 -3.02 0.32 1.55
CA PHE A 19 -3.93 -0.41 2.41
C PHE A 19 -5.27 -0.56 1.69
N TYR A 20 -5.76 -1.80 1.56
CA TYR A 20 -7.02 -2.08 0.87
C TYR A 20 -7.88 -3.02 1.69
N TYR A 21 -9.15 -2.64 1.84
CA TYR A 21 -10.12 -3.32 2.68
C TYR A 21 -11.31 -3.74 1.79
N PRO A 22 -11.36 -5.00 1.34
CA PRO A 22 -12.38 -5.44 0.38
C PRO A 22 -13.79 -5.39 0.97
N ASP A 23 -13.99 -5.85 2.19
CA ASP A 23 -15.35 -6.13 2.67
C ASP A 23 -16.03 -4.95 3.37
N VAL A 24 -15.51 -3.74 3.17
CA VAL A 24 -16.02 -2.52 3.79
C VAL A 24 -16.18 -1.39 2.77
N SER A 25 -17.19 -0.56 2.98
CA SER A 25 -17.46 0.63 2.16
C SER A 25 -16.77 1.90 2.69
N ALA A 26 -16.22 1.84 3.89
CA ALA A 26 -15.53 2.95 4.55
C ALA A 26 -14.27 2.44 5.25
N LEU A 27 -13.29 3.34 5.42
CA LEU A 27 -12.06 3.01 6.13
C LEU A 27 -12.37 2.61 7.58
N PRO A 28 -11.80 1.50 8.07
CA PRO A 28 -12.04 1.08 9.45
C PRO A 28 -11.37 2.06 10.43
N ALA A 29 -12.01 2.29 11.58
CA ALA A 29 -11.49 3.17 12.63
C ALA A 29 -10.41 2.50 13.51
N VAL A 30 -9.76 1.47 12.99
CA VAL A 30 -8.72 0.69 13.69
C VAL A 30 -7.33 1.16 13.24
N PRO A 31 -6.29 0.96 14.05
CA PRO A 31 -4.92 1.20 13.61
C PRO A 31 -4.60 0.40 12.34
N LEU A 32 -3.73 0.95 11.48
CA LEU A 32 -3.25 0.24 10.30
C LEU A 32 -2.65 -1.11 10.70
N GLN A 33 -3.01 -2.17 9.97
CA GLN A 33 -2.45 -3.50 10.16
C GLN A 33 -1.58 -3.87 8.96
N ALA A 34 -0.56 -4.70 9.19
CA ALA A 34 0.34 -5.14 8.12
C ALA A 34 -0.37 -6.08 7.14
N GLU A 35 -1.40 -6.80 7.59
CA GLU A 35 -2.22 -7.73 6.82
C GLU A 35 -3.08 -7.00 5.77
N ASP A 36 -3.37 -5.72 6.00
CA ASP A 36 -4.13 -4.89 5.06
C ASP A 36 -3.25 -4.33 3.92
N ILE A 37 -1.93 -4.55 3.96
CA ILE A 37 -0.99 -4.07 2.94
C ILE A 37 -1.15 -4.88 1.65
N HIS A 38 -1.54 -4.19 0.58
CA HIS A 38 -1.75 -4.77 -0.74
C HIS A 38 -0.70 -4.34 -1.78
N GLY A 39 0.30 -3.55 -1.37
CA GLY A 39 1.44 -3.23 -2.22
C GLY A 39 2.26 -2.03 -1.76
N TYR A 40 3.43 -1.87 -2.37
CA TYR A 40 4.32 -0.74 -2.18
C TYR A 40 4.60 -0.07 -3.53
N TYR A 41 4.66 1.26 -3.54
CA TYR A 41 4.70 2.08 -4.74
C TYR A 41 5.65 3.26 -4.59
N ASP A 42 6.22 3.72 -5.71
CA ASP A 42 7.14 4.85 -5.71
C ASP A 42 6.41 6.20 -5.62
N THR A 43 5.19 6.26 -6.16
CA THR A 43 4.38 7.49 -6.20
C THR A 43 2.96 7.28 -5.67
N LEU A 44 2.33 8.36 -5.26
CA LEU A 44 0.93 8.35 -4.82
C LEU A 44 0.01 7.86 -5.95
N GLU A 45 0.25 8.35 -7.17
CA GLU A 45 -0.57 8.04 -8.34
C GLU A 45 -0.56 6.54 -8.66
N GLN A 46 0.60 5.88 -8.49
CA GLN A 46 0.71 4.43 -8.66
C GLN A 46 -0.11 3.68 -7.60
N CYS A 47 -0.04 4.10 -6.33
CA CYS A 47 -0.82 3.53 -5.24
C CYS A 47 -2.33 3.68 -5.49
N GLN A 48 -2.79 4.89 -5.83
CA GLN A 48 -4.20 5.17 -6.12
C GLN A 48 -4.68 4.43 -7.37
N SER A 49 -3.87 4.38 -8.42
CA SER A 49 -4.24 3.67 -9.66
C SER A 49 -4.44 2.17 -9.42
N LYS A 50 -3.60 1.55 -8.58
CA LYS A 50 -3.79 0.17 -8.17
C LYS A 50 -5.10 0.00 -7.39
N ALA A 51 -5.33 0.85 -6.40
CA ALA A 51 -6.53 0.79 -5.56
C ALA A 51 -7.81 0.90 -6.39
N LEU A 52 -7.87 1.88 -7.30
CA LEU A 52 -8.98 2.06 -8.25
C LEU A 52 -9.14 0.84 -9.16
N GLY A 53 -8.04 0.23 -9.60
CA GLY A 53 -8.06 -1.02 -10.35
C GLY A 53 -8.70 -2.15 -9.55
N MET A 54 -8.33 -2.31 -8.28
CA MET A 54 -8.91 -3.31 -7.38
C MET A 54 -10.40 -3.07 -7.15
N GLN A 55 -10.81 -1.82 -6.91
CA GLN A 55 -12.22 -1.44 -6.78
C GLN A 55 -13.03 -1.77 -8.04
N ARG A 56 -12.47 -1.53 -9.24
CA ARG A 56 -13.11 -1.87 -10.52
C ARG A 56 -13.31 -3.38 -10.69
N LEU A 57 -12.32 -4.18 -10.31
CA LEU A 57 -12.40 -5.64 -10.41
C LEU A 57 -13.46 -6.25 -9.48
N ARG A 58 -13.92 -5.49 -8.48
CA ARG A 58 -14.97 -5.91 -7.54
C ARG A 58 -16.35 -5.32 -7.85
N GLN A 59 -16.50 -4.60 -8.96
CA GLN A 59 -17.80 -4.15 -9.43
C GLN A 59 -18.70 -5.37 -9.70
N GLY A 60 -19.72 -5.57 -8.86
CA GLY A 60 -20.63 -6.71 -8.90
C GLY A 60 -20.74 -7.48 -7.57
N ASP A 61 -19.88 -7.19 -6.60
CA ASP A 61 -19.92 -7.80 -5.27
C ASP A 61 -20.93 -7.09 -4.33
N TYR A 62 -21.67 -7.86 -3.53
CA TYR A 62 -22.73 -7.35 -2.64
C TYR A 62 -22.18 -6.51 -1.48
N MET A 63 -20.89 -6.65 -1.17
CA MET A 63 -20.17 -5.97 -0.09
C MET A 63 -19.67 -4.57 -0.48
N GLY A 64 -19.87 -4.13 -1.74
CA GLY A 64 -19.36 -2.87 -2.27
C GLY A 64 -17.95 -2.98 -2.87
N ALA A 65 -17.43 -1.86 -3.39
CA ALA A 65 -16.15 -1.83 -4.13
C ALA A 65 -14.90 -1.96 -3.25
N GLY A 66 -15.05 -1.97 -1.91
CA GLY A 66 -13.95 -1.89 -0.95
C GLY A 66 -13.48 -0.45 -0.69
N ALA A 67 -12.81 -0.24 0.44
CA ALA A 67 -12.18 1.02 0.82
C ALA A 67 -10.65 0.92 0.70
N TYR A 68 -9.97 2.06 0.53
CA TYR A 68 -8.50 2.08 0.43
C TYR A 68 -7.91 3.35 1.03
N GLN A 69 -6.63 3.26 1.37
CA GLN A 69 -5.80 4.37 1.83
C GLN A 69 -4.37 4.16 1.35
N CYS A 70 -3.75 5.21 0.81
CA CYS A 70 -2.33 5.25 0.51
C CYS A 70 -1.59 5.94 1.67
N GLY A 71 -0.62 5.24 2.27
CA GLY A 71 0.23 5.78 3.33
C GLY A 71 1.62 6.14 2.83
N HIS A 72 2.12 7.34 3.15
CA HIS A 72 3.46 7.80 2.81
C HIS A 72 4.43 7.56 3.96
N LEU A 73 5.59 6.97 3.65
CA LEU A 73 6.68 6.66 4.58
C LEU A 73 6.18 5.91 5.81
N CYS A 74 5.51 4.78 5.58
CA CYS A 74 5.02 3.91 6.63
C CYS A 74 6.16 3.10 7.27
N GLY A 75 6.06 2.86 8.57
CA GLY A 75 7.00 2.06 9.34
C GLY A 75 6.42 1.67 10.69
N LEU A 76 7.08 0.78 11.41
CA LEU A 76 6.72 0.43 12.77
C LEU A 76 7.27 1.48 13.74
N ASP A 77 6.46 1.91 14.70
CA ASP A 77 6.90 2.74 15.82
C ASP A 77 7.56 1.89 16.93
N ASP A 78 7.96 2.53 18.03
CA ASP A 78 8.61 1.87 19.19
C ASP A 78 7.72 0.82 19.88
N LYS A 79 6.41 0.84 19.61
CA LYS A 79 5.42 -0.11 20.13
C LYS A 79 5.06 -1.18 19.11
N SER A 80 5.79 -1.25 17.99
CA SER A 80 5.50 -2.14 16.86
C SER A 80 4.14 -1.88 16.23
N VAL A 81 3.65 -0.64 16.30
CA VAL A 81 2.43 -0.21 15.62
C VAL A 81 2.80 0.37 14.26
N LEU A 82 2.10 -0.05 13.21
CA LEU A 82 2.28 0.49 11.87
C LEU A 82 1.73 1.92 11.80
N VAL A 83 2.61 2.86 11.50
CA VAL A 83 2.30 4.29 11.40
C VAL A 83 2.83 4.86 10.09
N CYS A 84 2.12 5.81 9.49
CA CYS A 84 2.53 6.50 8.28
C CYS A 84 2.63 8.01 8.55
N LYS A 85 3.58 8.70 7.91
CA LYS A 85 3.73 10.15 8.07
C LYS A 85 2.57 10.93 7.46
N ARG A 86 1.95 10.39 6.41
CA ARG A 86 0.80 11.00 5.73
C ARG A 86 -0.12 9.90 5.20
N LEU A 87 -1.41 10.17 5.20
CA LEU A 87 -2.42 9.32 4.57
C LEU A 87 -3.11 10.11 3.44
N SER A 88 -3.39 9.46 2.31
CA SER A 88 -4.11 10.01 1.16
C SER A 88 -5.10 8.99 0.61
N GLN A 89 -6.28 9.43 0.17
CA GLN A 89 -7.21 8.62 -0.61
C GLN A 89 -7.06 9.04 -2.07
#